data_AF-A0A969L7N2-F1
#
_entry.id   AF-A0A969L7N2-F1
#
_cell.length_a   1.000
_cell.length_b   1.000
_cell.length_c   1.000
_cell.angle_alpha   90.00
_cell.angle_beta   90.00
_cell.angle_gamma   90.00
#
_symmetry.space_group_name_H-M   'P 1'
#
loop_
_entity.id
_entity.type
_entity.pdbx_description
1 polymer ?
#
loop_
_entity_poly.entity_id
_entity_poly.type
_entity_poly.pdbx_seq_one_letter_code
_entity_poly.pdbx_strand_id
1 'polypeptide(L)'
;MPSFLTRAVFLVALAHFTIELCGNFLPMLYPILINTLGLTYSQIGLIALVAGLSEALFQPVFGYLSDQWGARRMTVLSIVWMGTLLGLVGFTWNYLSLIGLVGLGVLGSAAFHPAGATLPRPMPARCGGQPNPSLPSAATLARQPVRC
;
A
#
# COMPACT_ATOMS: atom_id res chain seq x y z
N MET A 1 10.79 -9.31 23.61
CA MET A 1 9.85 -8.91 22.55
C MET A 1 10.52 -8.38 21.25
N PRO A 2 11.49 -9.09 20.61
CA PRO A 2 11.98 -8.70 19.27
C PRO A 2 11.48 -9.58 18.10
N SER A 3 11.20 -10.87 18.32
CA SER A 3 10.90 -11.83 17.23
C SER A 3 9.60 -11.54 16.47
N PHE A 4 8.57 -10.99 17.14
CA PHE A 4 7.32 -10.60 16.50
C PHE A 4 7.50 -9.40 15.56
N LEU A 5 8.30 -8.42 15.96
CA LEU A 5 8.60 -7.24 15.14
C LEU A 5 9.39 -7.65 13.88
N THR A 6 10.39 -8.53 14.04
CA THR A 6 11.17 -9.07 12.91
C THR A 6 10.28 -9.83 11.92
N ARG A 7 9.35 -10.66 12.43
CA ARG A 7 8.39 -11.38 11.57
C ARG A 7 7.46 -10.42 10.82
N ALA A 8 6.92 -9.41 11.49
CA ALA A 8 6.03 -8.44 10.87
C ALA A 8 6.74 -7.63 9.77
N VAL A 9 7.95 -7.13 10.05
CA VAL A 9 8.77 -6.40 9.06
C VAL A 9 9.13 -7.30 7.88
N PHE A 10 9.51 -8.55 8.13
CA PHE A 10 9.81 -9.51 7.06
C PHE A 10 8.59 -9.75 6.16
N LEU A 11 7.40 -9.92 6.73
CA LEU A 11 6.17 -10.11 5.95
C LEU A 11 5.81 -8.88 5.10
N VAL A 12 5.97 -7.67 5.64
CA VAL A 12 5.73 -6.43 4.89
C VAL A 12 6.77 -6.25 3.77
N ALA A 13 8.04 -6.56 4.04
CA ALA A 13 9.10 -6.51 3.04
C ALA A 13 8.84 -7.52 1.90
N LEU A 14 8.42 -8.74 2.24
CA LEU A 14 8.06 -9.76 1.25
C LEU A 14 6.84 -9.32 0.42
N ALA A 15 5.82 -8.77 1.06
CA ALA A 15 4.65 -8.23 0.38
C ALA A 15 5.01 -7.08 -0.59
N HIS A 16 5.86 -6.15 -0.13
CA HIS A 16 6.36 -5.05 -0.96
C HIS A 16 7.17 -5.57 -2.13
N PHE A 17 8.09 -6.50 -1.89
CA PHE A 17 8.89 -7.12 -2.94
C PHE A 17 7.99 -7.79 -4.00
N THR A 18 6.93 -8.49 -3.56
CA THR A 18 6.00 -9.17 -4.46
C THR A 18 5.26 -8.19 -5.36
N ILE A 19 4.78 -7.07 -4.82
CA ILE A 19 4.10 -6.03 -5.62
C ILE A 19 5.04 -5.36 -6.62
N GLU A 20 6.26 -5.02 -6.19
CA GLU A 20 7.27 -4.45 -7.08
C GLU A 20 7.62 -5.42 -8.22
N LEU A 21 7.76 -6.70 -7.91
CA LEU A 21 8.02 -7.74 -8.91
C LEU A 21 6.88 -7.82 -9.94
N CYS A 22 5.63 -7.82 -9.47
CA CYS A 22 4.46 -7.82 -10.36
C CYS A 22 4.41 -6.57 -11.25
N GLY A 23 4.73 -5.39 -10.72
CA GLY A 23 4.69 -4.13 -11.46
C GLY A 23 5.80 -4.03 -12.51
N ASN A 24 7.02 -4.45 -12.15
CA ASN A 24 8.17 -4.42 -13.05
C ASN A 24 8.16 -5.52 -14.11
N PHE A 25 7.23 -6.46 -14.04
CA PHE A 25 7.05 -7.47 -15.08
C PHE A 25 6.60 -6.86 -16.42
N LEU A 26 5.81 -5.79 -16.39
CA LEU A 26 5.29 -5.13 -17.59
C LEU A 26 6.40 -4.61 -18.52
N PRO A 27 7.34 -3.77 -18.03
CA PRO A 27 8.42 -3.26 -18.88
C PRO A 27 9.32 -4.36 -19.43
N MET A 28 9.48 -5.47 -18.70
CA MET A 28 10.20 -6.65 -19.17
C MET A 28 9.50 -7.30 -20.38
N LEU A 29 8.17 -7.28 -20.41
CA LEU A 29 7.39 -7.87 -21.50
C LEU A 29 7.16 -6.94 -22.70
N TYR A 30 7.37 -5.62 -22.57
CA TYR A 30 7.11 -4.67 -23.66
C TYR A 30 7.71 -5.08 -25.02
N PRO A 31 8.96 -5.57 -25.12
CA PRO A 31 9.52 -6.00 -26.41
C PRO A 31 8.71 -7.13 -27.06
N ILE A 32 8.13 -8.03 -26.26
CA ILE A 32 7.29 -9.12 -26.74
C ILE A 32 5.94 -8.55 -27.19
N LEU A 33 5.31 -7.70 -26.37
CA LEU A 33 4.02 -7.09 -26.71
C LEU A 33 4.07 -6.22 -27.97
N ILE A 34 5.18 -5.51 -28.21
CA ILE A 34 5.42 -4.78 -29.46
C ILE A 34 5.31 -5.71 -30.66
N ASN A 35 6.01 -6.84 -30.60
CA ASN A 35 6.04 -7.79 -31.70
C ASN A 35 4.71 -8.54 -31.87
N THR A 36 4.02 -8.89 -30.79
CA THR A 36 2.78 -9.70 -30.86
C THR A 36 1.55 -8.87 -31.20
N LEU A 37 1.45 -7.64 -30.70
CA LEU A 37 0.29 -6.76 -30.87
C LEU A 37 0.54 -5.63 -31.88
N GLY A 38 1.74 -5.54 -32.45
CA GLY A 38 2.12 -4.49 -33.40
C GLY A 38 2.12 -3.09 -32.78
N LEU A 39 2.51 -2.99 -31.50
CA LEU A 39 2.42 -1.72 -30.76
C LEU A 39 3.51 -0.73 -31.20
N THR A 40 3.16 0.54 -31.20
CA THR A 40 4.14 1.62 -31.37
C THR A 40 4.81 1.97 -30.04
N TYR A 41 6.02 2.53 -30.09
CA TYR A 41 6.68 3.05 -28.88
C TYR A 41 5.86 4.14 -28.17
N SER A 42 5.08 4.93 -28.92
CA SER A 42 4.17 5.91 -28.33
C SER A 42 3.03 5.27 -27.52
N GLN A 43 2.49 4.13 -27.98
CA GLN A 43 1.48 3.37 -27.25
C GLN A 43 2.01 2.80 -25.94
N ILE A 44 3.26 2.31 -25.92
CA ILE A 44 3.91 1.87 -24.68
C ILE A 44 4.09 3.04 -23.71
N GLY A 45 4.53 4.19 -24.22
CA GLY A 45 4.64 5.41 -23.41
C GLY A 45 3.31 5.81 -22.79
N LEU A 46 2.21 5.70 -23.54
CA LEU A 46 0.86 5.95 -23.03
C LEU A 46 0.43 4.92 -21.96
N ILE A 47 0.75 3.63 -22.14
CA ILE A 47 0.49 2.60 -21.12
C ILE A 47 1.21 2.95 -19.82
N ALA A 48 2.51 3.29 -19.89
CA ALA A 48 3.29 3.67 -18.73
C ALA A 48 2.74 4.95 -18.05
N LEU A 49 2.31 5.93 -18.85
CA LEU A 49 1.71 7.16 -18.36
C LEU A 49 0.38 6.91 -17.65
N VAL A 50 -0.50 6.10 -18.25
CA VAL A 50 -1.79 5.74 -17.64
C VAL A 50 -1.58 4.92 -16.36
N ALA A 51 -0.64 3.98 -16.35
CA ALA A 51 -0.26 3.23 -15.17
C ALA A 51 0.17 4.16 -14.03
N GLY A 52 1.15 5.03 -14.27
CA GLY A 52 1.68 5.94 -13.25
C GLY A 52 0.65 6.98 -12.78
N LEU A 53 -0.17 7.52 -13.68
CA LEU A 53 -1.26 8.44 -13.31
C LEU A 53 -2.33 7.75 -12.48
N SER A 54 -2.73 6.53 -12.87
CA SER A 54 -3.72 5.76 -12.12
C SER A 54 -3.20 5.45 -10.71
N GLU A 55 -1.93 5.10 -10.59
CA GLU A 55 -1.31 4.86 -9.28
C GLU A 55 -1.33 6.10 -8.39
N ALA A 56 -0.85 7.23 -8.91
CA ALA A 56 -0.74 8.47 -8.17
C ALA A 56 -2.11 9.04 -7.76
N LEU A 57 -3.11 8.96 -8.66
CA LEU A 57 -4.44 9.51 -8.41
C LEU A 57 -5.25 8.68 -7.42
N PHE A 58 -5.09 7.35 -7.41
CA PHE A 58 -5.89 6.47 -6.57
C PHE A 58 -5.23 6.16 -5.22
N GLN A 59 -3.94 6.47 -5.03
CA GLN A 59 -3.26 6.31 -3.75
C GLN A 59 -3.99 6.99 -2.56
N PRO A 60 -4.47 8.24 -2.65
CA PRO A 60 -5.22 8.89 -1.56
C PRO A 60 -6.55 8.18 -1.25
N VAL A 61 -7.24 7.70 -2.29
CA VAL A 61 -8.52 6.99 -2.16
C VAL A 61 -8.31 5.67 -1.41
N PHE A 62 -7.31 4.90 -1.80
CA PHE A 62 -6.97 3.67 -1.10
C PHE A 62 -6.35 3.90 0.27
N GLY A 63 -5.73 5.06 0.51
CA GLY A 63 -5.28 5.48 1.84
C GLY A 63 -6.45 5.59 2.81
N TYR A 64 -7.49 6.34 2.42
CA TYR A 64 -8.72 6.44 3.20
C TYR A 64 -9.40 5.07 3.41
N LEU A 65 -9.42 4.22 2.37
CA LEU A 65 -10.02 2.89 2.47
C LEU A 65 -9.22 1.95 3.39
N SER A 66 -7.89 2.04 3.36
CA SER A 66 -6.99 1.29 4.24
C SER A 66 -7.21 1.63 5.70
N ASP A 67 -7.47 2.91 6.01
CA ASP A 67 -7.76 3.35 7.38
C ASP A 67 -9.05 2.73 7.95
N GLN A 68 -10.04 2.43 7.09
CA GLN A 68 -11.29 1.79 7.50
C GLN A 68 -11.21 0.26 7.56
N TRP A 69 -10.57 -0.37 6.58
CA TRP A 69 -10.58 -1.83 6.42
C TRP A 69 -9.38 -2.52 7.10
N GLY A 70 -8.36 -1.75 7.45
CA GLY A 70 -7.15 -2.21 8.13
C GLY A 70 -6.05 -2.66 7.17
N ALA A 71 -4.83 -2.22 7.47
CA ALA A 71 -3.62 -2.44 6.67
C ALA A 71 -3.41 -3.89 6.23
N ARG A 72 -3.54 -4.86 7.14
CA ARG A 72 -3.28 -6.28 6.84
C ARG A 72 -4.22 -6.83 5.76
N ARG A 73 -5.51 -6.49 5.80
CA ARG A 73 -6.49 -6.97 4.81
C ARG A 73 -6.22 -6.32 3.45
N MET A 74 -5.93 -5.02 3.48
CA MET A 74 -5.65 -4.26 2.27
C MET A 74 -4.41 -4.77 1.54
N THR A 75 -3.34 -5.10 2.27
CA THR A 75 -2.11 -5.71 1.73
C THR A 75 -2.35 -7.04 1.02
N VAL A 76 -3.20 -7.91 1.56
CA VAL A 76 -3.48 -9.21 0.92
C VAL A 76 -4.32 -9.01 -0.33
N LEU A 77 -5.32 -8.14 -0.26
CA LEU A 77 -6.19 -7.82 -1.39
C LEU A 77 -5.41 -7.18 -2.54
N SER A 78 -4.48 -6.27 -2.25
CA SER A 78 -3.66 -5.61 -3.27
C SER A 78 -2.79 -6.60 -4.04
N ILE A 79 -2.14 -7.55 -3.36
CA ILE A 79 -1.29 -8.57 -3.99
C ILE A 79 -2.13 -9.48 -4.90
N VAL A 80 -3.28 -9.97 -4.40
CA VAL A 80 -4.16 -10.85 -5.19
C VAL A 80 -4.72 -10.11 -6.40
N TRP A 81 -5.17 -8.86 -6.21
CA TRP A 81 -5.69 -8.02 -7.28
C TRP A 81 -4.66 -7.79 -8.38
N MET A 82 -3.49 -7.29 -8.00
CA MET A 82 -2.42 -6.94 -8.94
C MET A 82 -1.86 -8.19 -9.64
N GLY A 83 -1.60 -9.27 -8.88
CA GLY A 83 -1.11 -10.52 -9.45
C GLY A 83 -2.10 -11.15 -10.43
N THR A 84 -3.40 -11.10 -10.14
CA THR A 84 -4.43 -11.65 -11.04
C THR A 84 -4.55 -10.82 -12.31
N LEU A 85 -4.69 -9.50 -12.21
CA LEU A 85 -4.89 -8.64 -13.37
C LEU A 85 -3.64 -8.56 -14.25
N LEU A 86 -2.45 -8.39 -13.67
CA LEU A 86 -1.21 -8.36 -14.46
C LEU A 86 -0.85 -9.74 -15.00
N GLY A 87 -1.20 -10.82 -14.30
CA GLY A 87 -1.06 -12.19 -14.82
C GLY A 87 -1.93 -12.45 -16.07
N LEU A 88 -3.07 -11.76 -16.19
CA LEU A 88 -3.96 -11.87 -17.35
C LEU A 88 -3.46 -11.10 -18.59
N VAL A 89 -2.40 -10.29 -18.49
CA VAL A 89 -1.86 -9.49 -19.60
C VAL A 89 -1.47 -10.36 -20.80
N GLY A 90 -0.97 -11.58 -20.54
CA GLY A 90 -0.64 -12.54 -21.60
C GLY A 90 -1.83 -13.01 -22.44
N PHE A 91 -3.06 -12.78 -22.00
CA PHE A 91 -4.29 -13.14 -22.71
C PHE A 91 -4.94 -11.96 -23.43
N THR A 92 -4.26 -10.81 -23.52
CA THR A 92 -4.77 -9.63 -24.20
C THR A 92 -4.61 -9.74 -25.71
N TRP A 93 -5.63 -9.31 -26.47
CA TRP A 93 -5.71 -9.48 -27.93
C TRP A 93 -5.62 -8.16 -28.69
N ASN A 94 -5.77 -7.03 -27.99
CA ASN A 94 -5.73 -5.70 -28.58
C ASN A 94 -5.22 -4.66 -27.58
N TYR A 95 -4.77 -3.52 -28.10
CA TYR A 95 -4.24 -2.42 -27.28
C TYR A 95 -5.20 -1.92 -26.20
N LEU A 96 -6.51 -1.85 -26.48
CA LEU A 96 -7.51 -1.36 -25.52
C LEU A 96 -7.65 -2.30 -24.31
N SER A 97 -7.69 -3.61 -24.55
CA SER A 97 -7.73 -4.61 -23.49
C SER A 97 -6.46 -4.55 -22.63
N LEU A 98 -5.30 -4.36 -23.26
CA LEU A 98 -4.03 -4.22 -22.58
C LEU A 98 -4.00 -2.99 -21.68
N ILE A 99 -4.26 -1.80 -22.21
CA ILE A 99 -4.20 -0.55 -21.41
C ILE A 99 -5.24 -0.54 -20.29
N GLY A 100 -6.44 -1.10 -20.53
CA GLY A 100 -7.47 -1.23 -19.51
C GLY A 100 -7.05 -2.18 -18.38
N LEU A 101 -6.51 -3.35 -18.74
CA LEU A 101 -6.08 -4.34 -17.77
C LEU A 101 -4.87 -3.86 -16.95
N VAL A 102 -3.92 -3.18 -17.60
CA VAL A 102 -2.76 -2.57 -16.94
C VAL A 102 -3.20 -1.43 -16.02
N GLY A 103 -4.03 -0.52 -16.51
CA GLY A 103 -4.53 0.62 -15.72
C GLY A 103 -5.26 0.15 -14.46
N LEU A 104 -6.11 -0.88 -14.58
CA LEU A 104 -6.80 -1.48 -13.43
C LEU A 104 -5.86 -2.31 -12.55
N GLY A 105 -4.89 -3.02 -13.12
CA GLY A 105 -3.94 -3.84 -12.39
C GLY A 105 -3.06 -3.03 -11.45
N VAL A 106 -2.56 -1.89 -11.92
CA VAL A 106 -1.67 -0.99 -11.16
C VAL A 106 -2.36 -0.34 -9.95
N LEU A 107 -3.70 -0.28 -9.93
CA LEU A 107 -4.45 0.14 -8.74
C LEU A 107 -4.16 -0.74 -7.51
N GLY A 108 -3.76 -1.99 -7.71
CA GLY A 108 -3.30 -2.84 -6.60
C GLY A 108 -2.07 -2.27 -5.91
N SER A 109 -1.10 -1.73 -6.66
CA SER A 109 0.07 -1.04 -6.09
C SER A 109 -0.36 0.16 -5.26
N ALA A 110 -1.25 1.00 -5.81
CA ALA A 110 -1.81 2.15 -5.11
C ALA A 110 -2.51 1.78 -3.78
N ALA A 111 -3.15 0.60 -3.74
CA ALA A 111 -3.78 0.07 -2.53
C ALA A 111 -2.79 -0.42 -1.47
N PHE A 112 -1.61 -0.88 -1.88
CA PHE A 112 -0.59 -1.40 -0.97
C PHE A 112 0.22 -0.30 -0.27
N HIS A 113 0.59 0.76 -0.98
CA HIS A 113 1.47 1.81 -0.44
C HIS A 113 0.99 2.47 0.87
N PRO A 114 -0.28 2.88 1.04
CA PRO A 114 -0.75 3.43 2.30
C PRO A 114 -0.87 2.38 3.41
N ALA A 115 -1.19 1.13 3.05
CA ALA A 115 -1.29 0.01 3.98
C ALA A 115 0.08 -0.45 4.50
N GLY A 116 1.12 -0.41 3.67
CA GLY A 116 2.49 -0.76 4.07
C GLY A 116 3.14 0.26 5.00
N ALA A 117 2.72 1.53 4.94
CA ALA A 117 3.28 2.61 5.74
C ALA A 117 2.74 2.67 7.18
N THR A 118 1.65 1.95 7.49
CA THR A 118 1.03 1.96 8.82
C THR A 118 1.75 0.98 9.76
N LEU A 119 2.87 1.43 10.32
CA LEU A 119 3.41 0.83 11.54
C LEU A 119 2.50 1.21 12.72
N PRO A 120 2.02 0.26 13.53
CA PRO A 120 1.28 0.59 14.74
C PRO A 120 2.19 1.41 15.65
N ARG A 121 1.91 2.71 15.78
CA ARG A 121 2.52 3.50 16.85
C ARG A 121 1.96 2.93 18.15
N PRO A 122 2.80 2.54 19.13
CA PRO A 122 2.29 2.32 20.46
C PRO A 122 1.63 3.63 20.90
N MET A 123 0.30 3.65 21.01
CA MET A 123 -0.37 4.75 21.68
C MET A 123 0.17 4.73 23.12
N PRO A 124 0.79 5.82 23.60
CA PRO A 124 1.11 5.91 25.01
C PRO A 124 -0.19 5.66 25.77
N ALA A 125 -0.17 4.70 26.69
CA ALA A 125 -1.31 4.35 27.51
C ALA A 125 -1.91 5.65 28.02
N ARG A 126 -3.18 5.90 27.71
CA ARG A 126 -3.92 7.02 28.26
C ARG A 126 -3.78 6.90 29.77
N CYS A 127 -3.01 7.80 30.40
CA CYS A 127 -2.90 7.85 31.86
C CYS A 127 -4.32 7.98 32.39
N GLY A 128 -4.89 6.86 32.81
CA GLY A 128 -6.12 6.82 33.57
C GLY A 128 -5.80 7.41 34.93
N GLY A 129 -5.86 8.74 35.02
CA GLY A 129 -5.89 9.41 36.30
C GLY A 129 -7.14 8.95 37.03
N GLN A 130 -6.98 8.04 38.00
CA GLN A 130 -7.96 7.95 39.07
C GLN A 130 -7.80 9.22 39.90
N PRO A 131 -8.84 10.07 40.04
CA PRO A 131 -8.77 11.19 40.97
C PRO A 131 -8.70 10.61 42.38
N ASN A 132 -7.55 10.76 43.04
CA ASN A 132 -7.38 10.39 44.43
C ASN A 132 -8.27 11.31 45.30
N PRO A 133 -9.30 10.79 46.00
CA PRO A 133 -10.25 11.61 46.75
C PRO A 133 -9.66 12.22 48.04
N SER A 134 -8.37 12.04 48.32
CA SER A 134 -7.71 12.50 49.55
C SER A 134 -6.74 13.68 49.35
N LEU A 135 -6.69 14.32 48.18
CA LEU A 135 -5.78 15.45 47.96
C LEU A 135 -6.35 16.77 48.51
N PRO A 136 -5.62 17.47 49.40
CA PRO A 136 -6.01 18.80 49.88
C PRO A 136 -5.79 19.89 48.81
N SER A 137 -6.56 20.97 48.96
CA SER A 137 -6.75 22.11 48.04
C SER A 137 -5.48 22.61 47.33
N ALA A 138 -5.53 22.52 45.99
CA ALA A 138 -4.98 23.37 44.92
C ALA A 138 -3.55 23.97 44.95
N ALA A 139 -2.78 23.95 46.04
CA ALA A 139 -1.54 24.73 46.14
C ALA A 139 -0.24 23.93 45.87
N THR A 140 -0.29 22.60 45.74
CA THR A 140 0.92 21.75 45.69
C THR A 140 1.21 21.14 44.31
N LEU A 141 0.41 21.43 43.28
CA LEU A 141 0.47 20.74 41.97
C LEU A 141 1.41 21.37 40.93
N ALA A 142 2.28 22.32 41.30
CA ALA A 142 3.16 23.01 40.34
C ALA A 142 4.59 22.42 40.22
N ARG A 143 4.91 21.29 40.90
CA ARG A 143 6.30 20.78 40.96
C ARG A 143 6.48 19.27 40.81
N GLN A 144 5.56 18.59 40.14
CA GLN A 144 5.86 17.22 39.70
C GLN A 144 6.01 17.20 38.18
N PRO A 145 7.22 16.94 37.65
CA PRO A 145 7.33 16.57 36.25
C PRO A 145 6.53 15.29 36.09
N VAL A 146 5.50 15.36 35.24
CA VAL A 146 4.75 14.18 34.82
C VAL A 146 5.75 13.28 34.10
N ARG A 147 6.37 12.37 34.85
CA ARG A 147 7.17 11.29 34.29
C ARG A 147 6.17 10.28 33.71
N CYS A 148 6.00 10.35 32.40
CA CYS A 148 5.67 9.19 31.60
C CYS A 148 6.89 8.26 31.53
#